data_AF-A0A845Z0L1-F1
#
_entry.id   AF-A0A845Z0L1-F1
#
_cell.length_a   1.000
_cell.length_b   1.000
_cell.length_c   1.000
_cell.angle_alpha   90.00
_cell.angle_beta   90.00
_cell.angle_gamma   90.00
#
_symmetry.space_group_name_H-M   'P 1'
#
loop_
_entity.id
_entity.type
_entity.pdbx_description
1 polymer ?
#
loop_
_entity_poly.entity_id
_entity_poly.type
_entity_poly.pdbx_seq_one_letter_code
_entity_poly.pdbx_strand_id
1 'polypeptide(L)'
;MVRGVKEWMWVISGEKYSLFHAGDTRSRAELEYLLGQSFSGVLCSDDFSVYNGYPVVAQQKCLAHLRRHFQQVTRLKQPHQKALGEAFVSLIDEAFTQHRIWRETREASTYASWAESFKVR
;
A
#
# COMPACT_ATOMS: atom_id res chain seq x y z
N MET A 1 17.14 4.61 -15.12
CA MET A 1 17.33 5.46 -16.31
C MET A 1 16.94 4.60 -17.50
N VAL A 2 15.81 4.88 -18.14
CA VAL A 2 15.43 4.22 -19.40
C VAL A 2 15.99 5.10 -20.51
N ARG A 3 16.96 4.59 -21.28
CA ARG A 3 17.57 5.29 -22.44
C ARG A 3 18.19 6.69 -22.20
N GLY A 4 18.54 7.07 -20.97
CA GLY A 4 19.19 8.37 -20.71
C GLY A 4 18.24 9.53 -20.43
N VAL A 5 16.92 9.31 -20.50
CA VAL A 5 15.89 10.32 -20.17
C VAL A 5 15.38 10.06 -18.74
N LYS A 6 15.14 11.13 -17.98
CA LYS A 6 14.67 11.06 -16.59
C LYS A 6 13.15 10.86 -16.56
N GLU A 7 12.73 9.63 -16.75
CA GLU A 7 11.32 9.22 -16.70
C GLU A 7 10.97 8.60 -15.34
N TRP A 8 9.68 8.65 -15.00
CA TRP A 8 9.10 7.93 -13.87
C TRP A 8 8.65 6.55 -14.32
N MET A 9 9.11 5.51 -13.61
CA MET A 9 8.65 4.14 -13.84
C MET A 9 7.40 3.89 -12.99
N TRP A 10 6.26 3.82 -13.64
CA TRP A 10 5.01 3.35 -13.04
C TRP A 10 4.97 1.84 -13.04
N VAL A 11 4.60 1.26 -11.91
CA VAL A 11 4.42 -0.18 -11.74
C VAL A 11 3.03 -0.44 -11.18
N ILE A 12 2.22 -1.15 -11.94
CA ILE A 12 0.89 -1.60 -11.52
C ILE A 12 0.88 -3.11 -11.53
N SER A 13 0.61 -3.73 -10.39
CA SER A 13 0.59 -5.18 -10.25
C SER A 13 -0.78 -5.66 -9.84
N GLY A 14 -1.32 -6.63 -10.58
CA GLY A 14 -2.50 -7.41 -10.23
C GLY A 14 -2.13 -8.86 -9.97
N GLU A 15 -3.14 -9.72 -9.86
CA GLU A 15 -2.93 -11.16 -9.63
C GLU A 15 -2.21 -11.85 -10.79
N LYS A 16 -2.53 -11.48 -12.03
CA LYS A 16 -2.07 -12.20 -13.23
C LYS A 16 -0.88 -11.53 -13.93
N TYR A 17 -0.77 -10.22 -13.85
CA TYR A 17 0.20 -9.46 -14.62
C TYR A 17 0.68 -8.23 -13.86
N SER A 18 1.88 -7.77 -14.23
CA SER A 18 2.40 -6.47 -13.84
C SER A 18 2.64 -5.64 -15.09
N LEU A 19 2.17 -4.40 -15.06
CA LEU A 19 2.39 -3.40 -16.09
C LEU A 19 3.51 -2.46 -15.64
N PHE A 20 4.47 -2.23 -16.54
CA PHE A 20 5.54 -1.26 -16.38
C PHE A 20 5.34 -0.18 -17.44
N HIS A 21 5.22 1.07 -17.01
CA HIS A 21 5.01 2.22 -17.89
C HIS A 21 6.03 3.31 -17.56
N ALA A 22 6.79 3.73 -18.55
CA ALA A 22 7.65 4.90 -18.43
C ALA A 22 6.81 6.14 -18.76
N GLY A 23 6.57 6.97 -17.74
CA GLY A 23 5.83 8.22 -17.87
C GLY A 23 6.75 9.42 -17.67
N ASP A 24 6.47 10.50 -18.37
CA ASP A 24 7.22 11.76 -18.22
C ASP A 24 6.97 12.39 -16.85
N THR A 25 5.80 12.09 -16.27
CA THR A 25 5.41 12.63 -14.97
C THR A 25 4.99 11.55 -13.99
N ARG A 26 4.93 11.94 -12.72
CA ARG A 26 4.23 11.20 -11.68
C ARG A 26 2.95 11.97 -11.33
N SER A 27 2.04 12.15 -12.29
CA SER A 27 0.86 13.00 -12.14
C SER A 27 -0.45 12.21 -12.08
N ARG A 28 -1.55 12.90 -11.75
CA ARG A 28 -2.92 12.37 -11.86
C ARG A 28 -3.25 11.95 -13.30
N ALA A 29 -2.76 12.69 -14.30
CA ALA A 29 -3.03 12.39 -15.70
C ALA A 29 -2.43 11.04 -16.14
N GLU A 30 -1.23 10.71 -15.66
CA GLU A 30 -0.61 9.40 -15.92
C GLU A 30 -1.37 8.26 -15.24
N LEU A 31 -1.85 8.49 -14.02
CA LEU A 31 -2.71 7.52 -13.32
C LEU A 31 -4.01 7.27 -14.09
N GLU A 32 -4.67 8.32 -14.58
CA GLU A 32 -5.89 8.22 -15.39
C GLU A 32 -5.62 7.60 -16.76
N TYR A 33 -4.45 7.83 -17.35
CA TYR A 33 -4.02 7.15 -18.57
C TYR A 33 -3.91 5.63 -18.34
N LEU A 34 -3.38 5.22 -17.18
CA LEU A 34 -3.15 3.81 -16.86
C LEU A 34 -4.41 3.06 -16.38
N LEU A 35 -5.23 3.70 -15.55
CA LEU A 35 -6.38 3.06 -14.89
C LEU A 35 -7.75 3.57 -15.38
N GLY A 36 -7.77 4.59 -16.24
CA GLY A 36 -8.98 5.31 -16.62
C GLY A 36 -9.37 6.39 -15.61
N GLN A 37 -10.48 7.08 -15.87
CA GLN A 37 -11.01 8.12 -14.96
C GLN A 37 -11.55 7.54 -13.64
N SER A 38 -11.81 6.24 -13.58
CA SER A 38 -12.22 5.53 -12.37
C SER A 38 -11.79 4.07 -12.41
N PHE A 39 -11.63 3.45 -11.25
CA PHE A 39 -11.26 2.04 -11.14
C PHE A 39 -12.29 1.25 -10.33
N SER A 40 -12.90 0.23 -10.94
CA SER A 40 -13.95 -0.58 -10.31
C SER A 40 -13.41 -1.70 -9.38
N GLY A 41 -12.25 -1.48 -8.75
CA GLY A 41 -11.58 -2.47 -7.91
C GLY A 41 -10.97 -1.86 -6.65
N VAL A 42 -10.05 -2.60 -6.03
CA VAL A 42 -9.29 -2.13 -4.86
C VAL A 42 -7.94 -1.60 -5.32
N LEU A 43 -7.67 -0.32 -5.06
CA LEU A 43 -6.37 0.29 -5.36
C LEU A 43 -5.51 0.35 -4.10
N CYS A 44 -4.42 -0.42 -4.08
CA CYS A 44 -3.37 -0.32 -3.08
C CYS A 44 -2.21 0.50 -3.65
N SER A 45 -1.91 1.67 -3.06
CA SER A 45 -0.92 2.60 -3.60
C SER A 45 0.10 3.04 -2.56
N ASP A 46 1.21 3.62 -3.01
CA ASP A 46 2.05 4.40 -2.10
C ASP A 46 1.29 5.65 -1.61
N ASP A 47 1.79 6.29 -0.54
CA ASP A 47 1.14 7.44 0.12
C ASP A 47 1.32 8.75 -0.66
N PHE A 48 1.37 8.68 -1.99
CA PHE A 48 1.56 9.84 -2.84
C PHE A 48 0.23 10.55 -3.15
N SER A 49 0.27 11.88 -3.23
CA SER A 49 -0.95 12.70 -3.29
C SER A 49 -1.77 12.50 -4.56
N VAL A 50 -1.19 11.97 -5.64
CA VAL A 50 -1.89 11.69 -6.90
C VAL A 50 -3.01 10.67 -6.77
N TYR A 51 -3.04 9.88 -5.70
CA TYR A 51 -4.10 8.92 -5.47
C TYR A 51 -5.30 9.53 -4.72
N ASN A 52 -5.11 10.66 -4.03
CA ASN A 52 -6.13 11.29 -3.20
C ASN A 52 -7.29 11.80 -4.06
N GLY A 53 -8.51 11.33 -3.76
CA GLY A 53 -9.71 11.70 -4.51
C GLY A 53 -9.89 10.97 -5.85
N TYR A 54 -9.10 9.91 -6.12
CA TYR A 54 -9.33 9.06 -7.30
C TYR A 54 -10.63 8.27 -7.13
N PRO A 55 -11.55 8.25 -8.11
CA PRO A 55 -12.75 7.43 -8.02
C PRO A 55 -12.39 5.93 -8.07
N VAL A 56 -12.57 5.24 -6.94
CA VAL A 56 -12.28 3.82 -6.79
C VAL A 56 -13.25 3.16 -5.81
N VAL A 57 -13.55 1.88 -5.98
CA VAL A 57 -14.44 1.14 -5.06
C VAL A 57 -13.87 1.08 -3.64
N ALA A 58 -12.57 0.80 -3.52
CA ALA A 58 -11.86 0.89 -2.25
C ALA A 58 -10.40 1.31 -2.47
N GLN A 59 -9.88 2.11 -1.55
CA GLN A 59 -8.50 2.57 -1.59
C GLN A 59 -7.77 2.15 -0.31
N GLN A 60 -6.56 1.63 -0.45
CA GLN A 60 -5.69 1.26 0.65
C GLN A 60 -4.32 1.89 0.45
N LYS A 61 -3.78 2.51 1.50
CA LYS A 61 -2.37 2.88 1.53
C LYS A 61 -1.52 1.63 1.76
N CYS A 62 -0.46 1.49 0.98
CA CYS A 62 0.44 0.36 1.06
C CYS A 62 1.03 0.26 2.47
N LEU A 63 0.72 -0.84 3.16
CA LEU A 63 1.17 -1.07 4.53
C LEU A 63 2.70 -1.08 4.65
N ALA A 64 3.43 -1.48 3.59
CA ALA A 64 4.89 -1.47 3.60
C ALA A 64 5.46 -0.04 3.67
N HIS A 65 4.81 0.92 3.00
CA HIS A 65 5.17 2.33 3.07
C HIS A 65 4.81 2.92 4.43
N LEU A 66 3.61 2.64 4.95
CA LEU A 66 3.20 3.06 6.29
C LEU A 66 4.14 2.52 7.37
N ARG A 67 4.52 1.24 7.30
CA ARG A 67 5.49 0.63 8.21
C ARG A 67 6.81 1.39 8.21
N ARG A 68 7.35 1.72 7.03
CA ARG A 68 8.59 2.49 6.90
C ARG A 68 8.46 3.87 7.54
N HIS A 69 7.32 4.55 7.37
CA HIS A 69 7.06 5.83 8.03
C HIS A 69 7.04 5.67 9.56
N PHE A 70 6.32 4.69 10.09
CA PHE A 70 6.28 4.47 11.54
C PHE A 70 7.64 4.05 12.12
N GLN A 71 8.46 3.31 11.38
CA GLN A 71 9.86 3.03 11.76
C GLN A 71 10.74 4.29 11.84
N GLN A 72 10.39 5.37 11.15
CA GLN A 72 11.06 6.66 11.33
C GLN A 72 10.53 7.35 12.59
N VAL A 73 9.23 7.25 12.85
CA VAL A 73 8.60 7.77 14.08
C VAL A 73 9.20 7.13 15.34
N THR A 74 9.53 5.83 15.32
CA THR A 74 10.18 5.16 16.46
C THR A 74 11.57 5.72 16.80
N ARG A 75 12.20 6.44 15.86
CA ARG A 75 13.52 7.06 16.06
C ARG A 75 13.45 8.47 16.63
N LEU A 76 12.24 9.01 16.80
CA LEU A 76 12.04 10.33 17.40
C LEU A 76 12.35 10.29 18.90
N LYS A 77 12.82 11.43 19.43
CA LYS A 77 13.31 11.52 20.82
C LYS A 77 12.19 11.51 21.87
N GLN A 78 10.96 11.82 21.47
CA GLN A 78 9.84 11.93 22.42
C GLN A 78 9.28 10.54 22.73
N PRO A 79 9.23 10.11 24.01
CA PRO A 79 8.82 8.74 24.37
C PRO A 79 7.43 8.34 23.85
N HIS A 80 6.46 9.26 23.85
CA HIS A 80 5.11 8.98 23.37
C HIS A 80 5.06 8.74 21.86
N GLN A 81 5.86 9.46 21.08
CA GLN A 81 5.95 9.27 19.63
C GLN A 81 6.57 7.92 19.31
N LYS A 82 7.62 7.54 20.05
CA LYS A 82 8.25 6.24 19.90
C LYS A 82 7.28 5.09 20.16
N ALA A 83 6.58 5.13 21.30
CA ALA A 83 5.59 4.11 21.67
C ALA A 83 4.48 3.99 20.62
N LEU A 84 3.99 5.13 20.09
CA LEU A 84 3.01 5.14 19.01
C LEU A 84 3.54 4.47 17.74
N GLY A 85 4.76 4.81 17.32
CA GLY A 85 5.40 4.20 16.16
C GLY A 85 5.57 2.69 16.33
N GLU A 86 5.98 2.23 17.52
CA GLU A 86 6.15 0.81 17.83
C GLU A 86 4.81 0.05 17.78
N ALA A 87 3.74 0.65 18.32
CA ALA A 87 2.40 0.07 18.26
C ALA A 87 1.92 -0.13 16.81
N PHE A 88 2.06 0.88 15.95
CA PHE A 88 1.68 0.76 14.53
C PHE A 88 2.56 -0.22 13.76
N VAL A 89 3.88 -0.25 14.01
CA VAL A 89 4.76 -1.25 13.39
C VAL A 89 4.31 -2.66 13.77
N SER A 90 3.97 -2.90 15.05
CA SER A 90 3.49 -4.21 15.51
C SER A 90 2.18 -4.63 14.83
N LEU A 91 1.21 -3.71 14.71
CA LEU A 91 -0.07 -4.00 14.03
C LEU A 91 0.13 -4.34 12.56
N ILE A 92 1.01 -3.61 11.86
CA ILE A 92 1.31 -3.87 10.45
C ILE A 92 2.07 -5.20 10.28
N ASP A 93 3.02 -5.50 11.18
CA ASP A 93 3.75 -6.76 11.15
C ASP A 93 2.84 -7.96 11.40
N GLU A 94 1.89 -7.86 12.33
CA GLU A 94 0.85 -8.87 12.51
C GLU A 94 0.03 -9.08 11.23
N ALA A 95 -0.40 -7.99 10.58
CA ALA A 95 -1.16 -8.09 9.34
C ALA A 95 -0.36 -8.78 8.22
N PHE A 96 0.94 -8.51 8.09
CA PHE A 96 1.80 -9.23 7.16
C PHE A 96 1.97 -10.70 7.53
N THR A 97 2.16 -11.02 8.81
CA THR A 97 2.25 -12.41 9.27
C THR A 97 0.98 -13.19 8.92
N GLN A 98 -0.19 -12.62 9.19
CA GLN A 98 -1.47 -13.29 8.97
C GLN A 98 -1.79 -13.42 7.48
N HIS A 99 -1.45 -12.41 6.68
CA HIS A 99 -1.54 -12.52 5.22
C HIS A 99 -0.63 -13.61 4.66
N ARG A 100 0.61 -13.73 5.18
CA ARG A 100 1.53 -14.80 4.79
C ARG A 100 0.97 -16.18 5.15
N ILE A 101 0.46 -16.35 6.37
CA ILE A 101 -0.18 -17.60 6.80
C ILE A 101 -1.32 -17.97 5.86
N TRP A 102 -2.21 -17.03 5.54
CA TRP A 102 -3.30 -17.27 4.59
C TRP A 102 -2.81 -17.65 3.17
N ARG A 103 -1.74 -17.02 2.67
CA ARG A 103 -1.16 -17.36 1.37
C ARG A 103 -0.62 -18.79 1.33
N GLU A 104 -0.08 -19.27 2.45
CA GLU A 104 0.47 -20.63 2.62
C GLU A 104 -0.63 -21.67 2.83
N THR A 105 -1.60 -21.41 3.71
CA THR A 105 -2.63 -22.38 4.10
C THR A 105 -3.87 -22.36 3.21
N ARG A 106 -4.17 -21.22 2.59
CA ARG A 106 -5.41 -20.93 1.83
C ARG A 106 -6.70 -21.04 2.66
N GLU A 107 -6.60 -21.03 3.99
CA GLU A 107 -7.74 -21.08 4.92
C GLU A 107 -8.44 -19.72 5.01
N ALA A 108 -9.39 -19.48 4.11
CA ALA A 108 -10.08 -18.20 3.97
C ALA A 108 -10.96 -17.83 5.19
N SER A 109 -11.62 -18.82 5.82
CA SER A 109 -12.48 -18.60 6.98
C SER A 109 -11.68 -18.11 8.20
N THR A 110 -10.52 -18.74 8.45
CA THR A 110 -9.59 -18.34 9.50
C THR A 110 -9.07 -16.93 9.29
N TYR A 111 -8.63 -16.61 8.06
CA TYR A 111 -8.15 -15.27 7.73
C TYR A 111 -9.26 -14.21 7.85
N ALA A 112 -10.48 -14.51 7.39
CA ALA A 112 -11.62 -13.60 7.52
C ALA A 112 -11.98 -13.35 8.98
N SER A 113 -12.05 -14.40 9.81
CA SER A 113 -12.31 -14.25 11.25
C SER A 113 -11.25 -13.40 11.94
N TRP A 114 -9.97 -13.62 11.62
CA TRP A 114 -8.89 -12.78 12.13
C TRP A 114 -9.05 -11.33 11.66
N ALA A 115 -9.32 -11.11 10.37
CA ALA A 115 -9.45 -9.76 9.80
C ALA A 115 -10.59 -8.96 10.45
N GLU A 116 -11.73 -9.59 10.77
CA GLU A 116 -12.80 -8.92 11.53
C GLU A 116 -12.36 -8.55 12.95
N SER A 117 -11.62 -9.43 13.64
CA SER A 117 -11.06 -9.13 14.96
C SER A 117 -9.96 -8.06 14.93
N PHE A 118 -9.26 -7.92 13.80
CA PHE A 118 -8.18 -6.96 13.62
C PHE A 118 -8.71 -5.53 13.43
N LYS A 119 -9.86 -5.38 12.76
CA LYS A 119 -10.51 -4.08 12.51
C LYS A 119 -10.95 -3.33 13.77
N VAL A 120 -11.16 -4.04 14.88
CA VAL A 120 -11.67 -3.48 16.14
C VAL A 120 -10.57 -3.06 17.13
N ARG A 121 -9.30 -3.17 16.74
CA ARG A 121 -8.14 -2.83 17.58
C ARG A 121 -7.71 -1.38 17.45
#